data_AF-A0A7C7D2M5-F1
#
_entry.id   AF-A0A7C7D2M5-F1
#
_cell.length_a   1.000
_cell.length_b   1.000
_cell.length_c   1.000
_cell.angle_alpha   90.00
_cell.angle_beta   90.00
_cell.angle_gamma   90.00
#
_symmetry.space_group_name_H-M   'P 1'
#
loop_
_entity.id
_entity.type
_entity.pdbx_description
1 polymer ?
#
loop_
_entity_poly.entity_id
_entity_poly.type
_entity_poly.pdbx_seq_one_letter_code
_entity_poly.pdbx_strand_id
1 'polypeptide(L)' 'FGDDLFLIDGIAALLFEDIFPIEDLEKQVREAIELFAPKLILGISDEISSRGNLERVRLVGKIVDDYNASVN' A
#
# COMPACT_ATOMS: atom_id res chain seq x y z
N PHE A 1 -9.91 15.51 -18.02
CA PHE A 1 -10.50 14.38 -17.26
C PHE A 1 -9.51 13.74 -16.28
N GLY A 2 -8.22 13.62 -16.60
CA GLY A 2 -7.24 12.99 -15.68
C GLY A 2 -6.74 13.88 -14.53
N ASP A 3 -6.85 15.20 -14.64
CA ASP A 3 -6.25 16.10 -13.65
C ASP A 3 -7.00 16.17 -12.32
N ASP A 4 -8.28 15.80 -12.29
CA ASP A 4 -9.14 15.83 -11.10
C ASP A 4 -9.41 14.44 -10.51
N LEU A 5 -8.78 13.39 -11.04
CA LEU A 5 -9.04 12.01 -10.65
C LEU A 5 -7.96 11.50 -9.67
N PHE A 6 -8.40 11.02 -8.51
CA PHE A 6 -7.59 10.22 -7.60
C PHE A 6 -7.85 8.74 -7.86
N LEU A 7 -6.77 7.97 -7.96
CA LEU A 7 -6.86 6.53 -8.08
C LEU A 7 -6.93 5.92 -6.68
N ILE A 8 -7.93 5.06 -6.46
CA ILE A 8 -8.02 4.23 -5.27
C ILE A 8 -7.48 2.86 -5.68
N ASP A 9 -6.34 2.47 -5.11
CA ASP A 9 -5.76 1.14 -5.34
C ASP A 9 -5.75 0.32 -4.05
N GLY A 10 -5.63 -0.99 -4.21
CA GLY A 10 -5.60 -1.95 -3.13
C GLY A 10 -4.38 -2.85 -3.20
N ILE A 11 -3.56 -2.84 -2.15
CA ILE A 11 -2.56 -3.89 -1.92
C ILE A 11 -3.29 -5.23 -1.72
N ALA A 12 -2.75 -6.31 -2.27
CA ALA A 12 -3.34 -7.64 -2.17
C ALA A 12 -3.43 -8.06 -0.69
N ALA A 13 -4.65 -8.35 -0.20
CA ALA A 13 -4.90 -8.67 1.20
C ALA A 13 -4.09 -9.86 1.73
N LEU A 14 -3.77 -10.83 0.86
CA LEU A 14 -2.95 -12.00 1.19
C LEU A 14 -1.54 -11.62 1.64
N LEU A 15 -0.95 -10.54 1.12
CA LEU A 15 0.40 -10.09 1.49
C LEU A 15 0.49 -9.59 2.94
N PHE A 16 -0.66 -9.38 3.60
CA PHE A 16 -0.71 -9.08 5.03
C PHE A 16 -0.62 -10.32 5.92
N GLU A 17 -0.59 -11.54 5.39
CA GLU A 17 -0.37 -12.76 6.17
C GLU A 17 1.11 -13.15 6.23
N ASP A 18 1.54 -13.76 7.34
CA ASP A 18 2.95 -14.15 7.57
C ASP A 18 3.44 -15.31 6.69
N ILE A 19 2.52 -16.00 6.01
CA ILE A 19 2.87 -17.06 5.05
C ILE A 19 3.50 -16.52 3.77
N PHE A 20 3.34 -15.22 3.48
CA PHE A 20 3.98 -14.55 2.36
C PHE A 20 5.22 -13.78 2.83
N PRO A 21 6.30 -13.72 2.03
CA PRO A 21 7.45 -12.87 2.30
C PRO A 21 7.02 -11.41 2.53
N ILE A 22 7.71 -10.72 3.45
CA ILE A 22 7.41 -9.30 3.73
C ILE A 22 7.86 -8.41 2.55
N GLU A 23 8.88 -8.86 1.83
CA GLU A 23 9.46 -8.16 0.69
C GLU A 23 8.47 -8.03 -0.47
N ASP A 24 7.57 -9.02 -0.64
CA ASP A 24 6.52 -8.96 -1.66
C ASP A 24 5.50 -7.85 -1.35
N LEU A 25 5.17 -7.66 -0.07
CA LEU A 25 4.33 -6.54 0.39
C LEU A 25 5.02 -5.21 0.11
N GLU A 26 6.27 -5.05 0.55
CA GLU A 26 7.02 -3.81 0.32
C GLU A 26 7.15 -3.48 -1.16
N LYS A 27 7.44 -4.48 -1.98
CA LYS A 27 7.56 -4.33 -3.42
C LYS A 27 6.26 -3.81 -4.03
N GLN A 28 5.13 -4.44 -3.74
CA GLN A 28 3.84 -4.01 -4.30
C GLN A 28 3.48 -2.58 -3.87
N VAL A 29 3.73 -2.23 -2.60
CA VAL A 29 3.47 -0.87 -2.10
C VAL A 29 4.31 0.16 -2.83
N ARG A 30 5.61 -0.10 -3.02
CA ARG A 30 6.52 0.81 -3.72
C ARG A 30 6.15 0.96 -5.20
N GLU A 31 5.82 -0.14 -5.87
CA GLU A 31 5.36 -0.12 -7.27
C GLU A 31 4.06 0.69 -7.42
N ALA A 32 3.09 0.52 -6.53
CA ALA A 32 1.84 1.30 -6.55
C ALA A 32 2.10 2.80 -6.38
N ILE A 33 2.97 3.18 -5.42
CA ILE A 33 3.37 4.57 -5.21
C ILE A 33 4.08 5.12 -6.46
N GLU A 34 5.03 4.39 -7.04
CA GLU A 34 5.77 4.82 -8.23
C GLU A 34 4.86 5.07 -9.44
N LEU A 35 3.86 4.21 -9.63
CA LEU A 35 2.97 4.27 -10.79
C LEU A 35 1.87 5.33 -10.67
N PHE A 36 1.36 5.58 -9.46
CA PHE A 36 0.12 6.34 -9.29
C PHE A 36 0.24 7.59 -8.42
N ALA A 37 1.34 7.76 -7.69
CA ALA A 37 1.54 8.98 -6.92
C ALA A 37 1.75 10.20 -7.85
N PRO A 38 1.37 11.42 -7.43
CA PRO A 38 0.83 11.78 -6.11
C PRO A 38 -0.68 11.56 -5.94
N LYS A 39 -1.39 11.08 -6.97
CA LYS A 39 -2.87 10.99 -6.97
C LYS A 39 -3.35 9.58 -6.60
N LEU A 40 -2.82 9.06 -5.50
CA LEU A 40 -3.10 7.71 -5.02
C LEU A 40 -3.69 7.76 -3.62
N ILE A 41 -4.84 7.11 -3.43
CA ILE A 41 -5.35 6.71 -2.13
C ILE A 41 -5.10 5.21 -2.03
N LEU A 42 -4.08 4.83 -1.25
CA LEU A 42 -3.68 3.44 -1.10
C LEU A 42 -4.46 2.77 0.02
N GLY A 43 -5.16 1.69 -0.31
CA GLY A 43 -5.87 0.83 0.63
C GLY A 43 -5.44 -0.63 0.51
N ILE A 44 -6.24 -1.50 1.10
CA ILE A 44 -6.15 -2.95 0.93
C ILE A 44 -7.26 -3.34 -0.05
N SER A 45 -6.95 -4.19 -1.02
CA SER A 45 -7.87 -4.55 -2.11
C SER A 45 -9.14 -5.25 -1.63
N ASP A 46 -9.02 -5.96 -0.50
CA ASP A 46 -10.07 -6.77 0.10
C ASP A 46 -9.96 -6.69 1.63
N GLU A 47 -10.91 -7.30 2.34
CA GLU A 47 -10.86 -7.40 3.79
C GLU A 47 -9.64 -8.23 4.25
N ILE A 48 -8.92 -7.72 5.25
CA ILE A 48 -7.87 -8.48 5.91
C ILE A 48 -8.50 -9.71 6.59
N SER A 49 -7.90 -10.89 6.35
CA SER A 49 -8.33 -12.12 7.02
C SER A 49 -8.00 -12.09 8.52
N SER A 50 -8.60 -13.01 9.29
CA SER A 50 -8.27 -13.19 10.72
C SER A 50 -6.82 -13.60 11.00
N ARG A 51 -6.06 -13.95 9.97
CA ARG A 51 -4.62 -14.27 10.03
C ARG A 51 -3.73 -13.10 9.64
N GLY A 52 -4.31 -11.97 9.24
CA GLY A 52 -3.56 -10.79 8.86
C GLY A 52 -2.75 -10.24 10.02
N ASN A 53 -1.53 -9.84 9.71
CA ASN A 53 -0.59 -9.26 10.65
C ASN A 53 -0.71 -7.74 10.63
N LEU A 54 -1.14 -7.17 11.74
CA LEU A 54 -1.31 -5.71 11.89
C LEU A 54 0.03 -4.94 11.79
N GLU A 55 1.17 -5.56 12.10
CA GLU A 55 2.48 -4.91 11.91
C GLU A 55 2.75 -4.64 10.43
N ARG A 56 2.26 -5.51 9.53
CA ARG A 56 2.35 -5.28 8.09
C ARG A 56 1.52 -4.07 7.65
N VAL A 57 0.35 -3.86 8.25
CA VAL A 57 -0.45 -2.64 8.03
C VAL A 57 0.32 -1.40 8.49
N ARG A 58 0.97 -1.45 9.65
CA ARG A 58 1.81 -0.35 10.14
C ARG A 58 3.02 -0.09 9.24
N LEU A 59 3.63 -1.14 8.69
CA LEU A 59 4.72 -1.03 7.72
C LEU A 59 4.28 -0.28 6.46
N VAL A 60 3.13 -0.64 5.88
CA VAL A 60 2.57 0.08 4.72
C VAL A 60 2.36 1.56 5.05
N GLY A 61 1.75 1.85 6.21
CA GLY A 61 1.57 3.23 6.68
C GLY A 61 2.88 4.00 6.75
N LYS A 62 3.93 3.39 7.31
CA LYS A 62 5.26 3.99 7.38
C LYS A 62 5.84 4.29 5.98
N ILE A 63 5.71 3.38 5.02
CA ILE A 63 6.23 3.58 3.66
C ILE A 63 5.53 4.77 2.98
N VAL A 64 4.20 4.87 3.14
CA VAL A 64 3.41 5.98 2.62
C VAL A 64 3.79 7.31 3.30
N ASP A 65 3.95 7.31 4.62
CA ASP A 65 4.39 8.49 5.37
C ASP A 65 5.78 8.97 4.94
N ASP A 66 6.72 8.05 4.76
CA ASP A 66 8.08 8.35 4.28
C ASP A 66 8.04 8.97 2.87
N TYR A 67 7.21 8.44 1.97
CA TYR A 67 7.00 9.02 0.64
C TYR A 67 6.42 10.43 0.74
N ASN A 68 5.34 10.62 1.51
CA ASN A 68 4.70 11.92 1.69
C ASN A 68 5.65 12.96 2.28
N ALA A 69 6.54 12.56 3.20
CA ALA A 69 7.57 13.42 3.76
C ALA A 69 8.66 13.82 2.73
N SER A 70 8.91 12.97 1.72
CA SER A 70 9.91 13.24 0.68
C SER A 70 9.47 14.23 -0.41
N VAL A 71 8.15 14.40 -0.58
CA VAL A 71 7.55 15.27 -1.60
C VAL A 71 6.92 16.55 -1.05
N ASN A 72 6.94 16.73 0.27
CA ASN A 72 6.49 17.95 0.96
C ASN A 72 7.60 19.00 1.07
#